data_AF-A0A920LC87-F1
#
_entry.id   AF-A0A920LC87-F1
#
_cell.length_a   1.000
_cell.length_b   1.000
_cell.length_c   1.000
_cell.angle_alpha   90.00
_cell.angle_beta   90.00
_cell.angle_gamma   90.00
#
_symmetry.space_group_name_H-M   'P 1'
#
loop_
_entity.id
_entity.type
_entity.pdbx_description
1 polymer ?
#
loop_
_entity_poly.entity_id
_entity_poly.type
_entity_poly.pdbx_seq_one_letter_code
_entity_poly.pdbx_strand_id
1 'polypeptide(L)'
;MSLTLGLVISFVDPMIENRNLIFIFFCGYISICGITIPGLSGSFLLIILGNYKLVLIDSVNNFYNLISNYLIGTNLPVSEILLHILITFFIGSVIGLISLSRFLSFISQKYPRHLNFMIIGFVIGTLPIVWPWNQVKKFENDLLMIENLNLIDLYTSLIILIVLFLMIFTEKYAPKKKIRTNR
;
A
#
# COMPACT_ATOMS: atom_id res chain seq x y z
N MET A 1 -5.64 -12.66 13.64
CA MET A 1 -5.00 -13.40 12.53
C MET A 1 -4.04 -12.49 11.75
N SER A 2 -4.44 -11.26 11.40
CA SER A 2 -3.54 -10.28 10.74
C SER A 2 -2.43 -9.75 11.68
N LEU A 3 -2.77 -9.50 12.96
CA LEU A 3 -1.81 -9.02 13.96
C LEU A 3 -0.69 -10.04 14.24
N THR A 4 -1.04 -11.33 14.31
CA THR A 4 -0.11 -12.42 14.56
C THR A 4 0.85 -12.64 13.38
N LEU A 5 0.38 -12.47 12.15
CA LEU A 5 1.23 -12.50 10.95
C LEU A 5 2.22 -11.34 10.94
N GLY A 6 1.76 -10.11 11.22
CA GLY A 6 2.65 -8.94 11.30
C GLY A 6 3.72 -9.08 12.39
N LEU A 7 3.36 -9.68 13.54
CA LEU A 7 4.28 -9.90 14.65
C LEU A 7 5.33 -10.99 14.31
N VAL A 8 4.93 -12.08 13.65
CA VAL A 8 5.87 -13.11 13.14
C VAL A 8 6.82 -12.52 12.09
N ILE A 9 6.32 -11.66 11.20
CA ILE A 9 7.14 -11.01 10.17
C ILE A 9 8.14 -10.01 10.77
N SER A 10 7.80 -9.38 11.90
CA SER A 10 8.72 -8.46 12.60
C SER A 10 9.95 -9.14 13.20
N PHE A 11 9.92 -10.46 13.40
CA PHE A 11 11.04 -11.25 13.90
C PHE A 11 11.82 -11.98 12.79
N VAL A 12 11.46 -11.75 11.53
CA VAL A 12 12.22 -12.30 10.39
C VAL A 12 13.42 -11.39 10.13
N ASP A 13 14.62 -11.92 10.33
CA ASP A 13 15.84 -11.22 9.94
C ASP A 13 15.83 -10.97 8.42
N PRO A 14 16.21 -9.76 7.96
CA PRO A 14 16.25 -9.46 6.54
C PRO A 14 17.23 -10.42 5.84
N MET A 15 16.79 -11.00 4.73
CA MET A 15 17.60 -11.95 3.98
C MET A 15 18.86 -11.26 3.45
N ILE A 16 19.93 -12.03 3.23
CA ILE A 16 21.15 -11.55 2.60
C ILE A 16 20.85 -11.23 1.12
N GLU A 17 21.43 -10.15 0.61
CA GLU A 17 21.31 -9.72 -0.79
C GLU A 17 21.55 -10.90 -1.75
N ASN A 18 20.59 -11.15 -2.65
CA ASN A 18 20.64 -12.26 -3.59
C ASN A 18 20.48 -11.77 -5.02
N ARG A 19 21.55 -11.95 -5.81
CA ARG A 19 21.65 -11.49 -7.20
C ARG A 19 21.09 -12.48 -8.22
N ASN A 20 20.52 -13.60 -7.79
CA ASN A 20 19.91 -14.56 -8.70
C ASN A 20 18.68 -13.93 -9.38
N LEU A 21 18.67 -13.92 -10.71
CA LEU A 21 17.60 -13.35 -11.52
C LEU A 21 16.24 -14.02 -11.25
N ILE A 22 16.21 -15.35 -11.02
CA ILE A 22 14.98 -16.06 -10.64
C ILE A 22 14.43 -15.50 -9.33
N PHE A 23 15.29 -15.25 -8.34
CA PHE A 23 14.87 -14.73 -7.05
C PHE A 23 14.35 -13.29 -7.18
N ILE A 24 15.03 -12.46 -7.98
CA ILE A 24 14.61 -11.09 -8.27
C ILE A 24 13.25 -11.04 -9.00
N PHE A 25 13.00 -11.99 -9.91
CA PHE A 25 11.70 -12.13 -10.57
C PHE A 25 10.58 -12.34 -9.54
N PHE A 26 10.74 -13.31 -8.63
CA PHE A 26 9.77 -13.55 -7.57
C PHE A 26 9.68 -12.39 -6.58
N CYS A 27 10.80 -11.70 -6.32
CA CYS A 27 10.82 -10.50 -5.50
C CYS A 27 9.91 -9.41 -6.09
N GLY A 28 9.95 -9.19 -7.41
CA GLY A 28 9.03 -8.29 -8.12
C GLY A 28 7.58 -8.75 -8.05
N TYR A 29 7.35 -10.05 -8.32
CA TYR A 29 6.01 -10.65 -8.24
C TYR A 29 5.37 -10.49 -6.86
N ILE A 30 6.11 -10.77 -5.78
CA ILE A 30 5.58 -10.72 -4.41
C ILE A 30 5.39 -9.26 -3.95
N SER A 31 6.34 -8.38 -4.27
CA SER A 31 6.28 -6.96 -3.91
C SER A 31 5.03 -6.27 -4.47
N ILE A 32 4.74 -6.47 -5.77
CA ILE A 32 3.56 -5.85 -6.39
C ILE A 32 2.25 -6.46 -5.85
N CYS A 33 2.27 -7.76 -5.54
CA CYS A 33 1.13 -8.41 -4.91
C CYS A 33 0.83 -7.81 -3.53
N GLY A 34 1.89 -7.50 -2.76
CA GLY A 34 1.77 -6.82 -1.49
C GLY A 34 1.04 -5.49 -1.60
N ILE A 35 1.49 -4.60 -2.48
CA ILE A 35 0.89 -3.26 -2.64
C ILE A 35 -0.58 -3.32 -3.05
N THR A 36 -0.98 -4.34 -3.80
CA THR A 36 -2.35 -4.49 -4.29
C THR A 36 -3.31 -4.95 -3.20
N ILE A 37 -2.81 -5.68 -2.19
CA ILE A 37 -3.63 -6.08 -1.03
C ILE A 37 -3.67 -4.89 -0.06
N PRO A 38 -4.86 -4.40 0.32
CA PRO A 38 -4.96 -3.27 1.22
C PRO A 38 -4.29 -3.66 2.56
N GLY A 39 -3.26 -2.89 2.94
CA GLY A 39 -2.52 -3.08 4.19
C GLY A 39 -1.14 -3.68 4.15
N LEU A 40 -0.67 -4.08 2.98
CA LEU A 40 0.61 -4.73 2.85
C LEU A 40 1.54 -3.83 2.04
N SER A 41 2.69 -3.49 2.63
CA SER A 41 3.66 -2.59 2.00
C SER A 41 4.64 -3.38 1.12
N GLY A 42 4.69 -3.09 -0.17
CA GLY A 42 5.63 -3.75 -1.09
C GLY A 42 7.09 -3.39 -0.84
N SER A 43 7.38 -2.14 -0.45
CA SER A 43 8.74 -1.74 -0.09
C SER A 43 9.23 -2.44 1.17
N PHE A 44 8.36 -2.69 2.14
CA PHE A 44 8.68 -3.47 3.33
C PHE A 44 8.98 -4.94 2.99
N LEU A 45 8.21 -5.55 2.08
CA LEU A 45 8.50 -6.90 1.58
C LEU A 45 9.88 -6.98 0.92
N LEU A 46 10.24 -5.98 0.12
CA LEU A 46 11.57 -5.88 -0.50
C LEU A 46 12.71 -5.78 0.53
N ILE A 47 12.47 -5.10 1.66
CA ILE A 47 13.44 -4.99 2.76
C ILE A 47 13.63 -6.36 3.43
N ILE A 48 12.53 -7.06 3.75
CA ILE A 48 12.60 -8.40 4.35
C ILE A 48 13.28 -9.39 3.40
N LEU A 49 12.99 -9.30 2.09
CA LEU A 49 13.62 -10.12 1.05
C LEU A 49 15.10 -9.76 0.79
N GLY A 50 15.64 -8.73 1.44
CA GLY A 50 17.06 -8.36 1.36
C GLY A 50 17.48 -7.61 0.10
N ASN A 51 16.58 -7.44 -0.86
CA ASN A 51 16.89 -6.91 -2.19
C ASN A 51 16.44 -5.45 -2.40
N TYR A 52 15.98 -4.78 -1.34
CA TYR A 52 15.58 -3.37 -1.40
C TYR A 52 16.69 -2.46 -1.95
N LYS A 53 17.89 -2.51 -1.35
CA LYS A 53 19.01 -1.64 -1.78
C LYS A 53 19.42 -1.93 -3.23
N LEU A 54 19.61 -3.21 -3.55
CA LEU A 54 20.02 -3.65 -4.87
C LEU A 54 19.02 -3.23 -5.98
N VAL A 55 17.72 -3.43 -5.77
CA VAL A 55 16.70 -3.13 -6.79
C VAL A 55 16.31 -1.65 -6.81
N LEU A 56 15.99 -1.05 -5.65
CA LEU A 56 15.41 0.28 -5.60
C LEU A 56 16.44 1.41 -5.65
N ILE A 57 17.65 1.17 -5.15
CA ILE A 57 18.70 2.20 -5.09
C ILE A 57 19.69 1.95 -6.23
N ASP A 58 20.37 0.81 -6.22
CA ASP A 58 21.50 0.59 -7.12
C ASP A 58 21.03 0.43 -8.58
N SER A 59 20.02 -0.41 -8.82
CA SER A 59 19.46 -0.63 -10.17
C SER A 59 18.75 0.59 -10.76
N VAL A 60 18.00 1.35 -9.95
CA VAL A 60 17.33 2.58 -10.42
C VAL A 60 18.36 3.67 -10.71
N ASN A 61 19.38 3.83 -9.87
CA ASN A 61 20.43 4.81 -10.12
C ASN A 61 21.23 4.46 -11.39
N ASN A 62 21.45 3.18 -11.67
CA ASN A 62 22.09 2.76 -12.92
C ASN A 62 21.23 3.09 -14.15
N PHE A 63 19.91 2.88 -14.05
CA PHE A 63 18.97 3.26 -15.10
C PHE A 63 18.91 4.78 -15.32
N TYR A 64 18.96 5.56 -14.23
CA TYR A 64 19.09 7.01 -14.30
C TYR A 64 20.38 7.42 -15.02
N ASN A 65 21.52 6.80 -14.68
CA ASN A 65 22.79 7.04 -15.36
C ASN A 65 22.69 6.74 -16.87
N LEU A 66 22.09 5.61 -17.25
CA LEU A 66 21.88 5.25 -18.65
C LEU A 66 21.06 6.30 -19.41
N ILE A 67 19.96 6.76 -18.83
CA ILE A 67 19.11 7.80 -19.42
C ILE A 67 19.87 9.13 -19.52
N SER A 68 20.59 9.52 -18.46
CA SER A 68 21.34 10.77 -18.42
C SER A 68 22.45 10.80 -19.48
N ASN A 69 23.15 9.69 -19.67
CA ASN A 69 24.18 9.56 -20.70
C ASN A 69 23.57 9.70 -22.10
N TYR A 70 22.40 9.09 -22.33
CA TYR A 70 21.71 9.17 -23.62
C TYR A 70 21.11 10.56 -23.91
N LEU A 71 20.53 11.23 -22.90
CA LEU A 71 19.83 12.51 -23.08
C LEU A 71 20.74 13.74 -22.93
N ILE A 72 21.63 13.74 -21.94
CA ILE A 72 22.44 14.89 -21.53
C ILE A 72 23.88 14.77 -22.07
N GLY A 73 24.30 13.57 -22.48
CA GLY A 73 25.67 13.31 -22.96
C GLY A 73 26.69 13.26 -21.83
N THR A 74 26.27 12.88 -20.61
CA THR A 74 27.16 12.61 -19.48
C THR A 74 27.91 11.29 -19.68
N ASN A 75 29.08 11.14 -19.03
CA ASN A 75 29.88 9.90 -19.05
C ASN A 75 29.84 9.19 -17.68
N LEU A 76 28.64 8.91 -17.17
CA LEU A 76 28.49 8.18 -15.91
C LEU A 76 28.70 6.67 -16.10
N PRO A 77 29.24 5.95 -15.11
CA PRO A 77 29.41 4.50 -15.19
C PRO A 77 28.04 3.80 -15.21
N VAL A 78 27.84 2.94 -16.21
CA VAL A 78 26.65 2.10 -16.40
C VAL A 78 27.08 0.64 -16.35
N SER A 79 26.29 -0.20 -15.68
CA SER A 79 26.62 -1.61 -15.47
C SER A 79 25.48 -2.48 -15.95
N GLU A 80 25.77 -3.32 -16.94
CA GLU A 80 24.77 -4.17 -17.60
C GLU A 80 24.02 -5.09 -16.62
N ILE A 81 24.71 -5.63 -15.61
CA ILE A 81 24.11 -6.57 -14.65
C ILE A 81 22.96 -5.92 -13.85
N LEU A 82 23.10 -4.65 -13.45
CA LEU A 82 22.08 -3.92 -12.68
C LEU A 82 20.87 -3.58 -13.54
N LEU A 83 21.08 -3.38 -14.85
CA LEU A 83 20.00 -3.19 -15.81
C LEU A 83 19.18 -4.48 -15.99
N HIS A 84 19.85 -5.63 -16.11
CA HIS A 84 19.18 -6.93 -16.21
C HIS A 84 18.37 -7.26 -14.95
N ILE A 85 18.90 -6.93 -13.77
CA ILE A 85 18.20 -7.06 -12.48
C ILE A 85 16.91 -6.22 -12.50
N LEU A 86 17.00 -4.95 -12.92
CA LEU A 86 15.85 -4.05 -13.00
C LEU A 86 14.77 -4.58 -13.96
N ILE A 87 15.19 -5.00 -15.16
CA ILE A 87 14.27 -5.53 -16.18
C ILE A 87 13.58 -6.80 -15.68
N THR A 88 14.33 -7.71 -15.05
CA THR A 88 13.78 -8.96 -14.49
C THR A 88 12.77 -8.69 -13.37
N PHE A 89 13.08 -7.75 -12.49
CA PHE A 89 12.17 -7.29 -11.44
C PHE A 89 10.90 -6.69 -12.02
N PHE A 90 11.03 -5.86 -13.06
CA PHE A 90 9.90 -5.23 -13.73
C PHE A 90 8.99 -6.26 -14.41
N ILE A 91 9.56 -7.24 -15.12
CA ILE A 91 8.81 -8.33 -15.74
C ILE A 91 8.05 -9.14 -14.67
N GLY A 92 8.71 -9.48 -13.56
CA GLY A 92 8.07 -10.17 -12.43
C GLY A 92 6.92 -9.37 -11.84
N SER A 93 7.09 -8.05 -11.70
CA SER A 93 6.05 -7.13 -11.21
C SER A 93 4.86 -7.01 -12.17
N VAL A 94 5.10 -6.93 -13.49
CA VAL A 94 4.01 -6.88 -14.48
C VAL A 94 3.20 -8.17 -14.47
N ILE A 95 3.87 -9.32 -14.44
CA ILE A 95 3.20 -10.63 -14.38
C ILE A 95 2.44 -10.78 -13.06
N GLY A 96 3.01 -10.35 -11.94
CA GLY A 96 2.35 -10.33 -10.64
C GLY A 96 1.09 -9.48 -10.65
N LEU A 97 1.16 -8.27 -11.20
CA LEU A 97 0.02 -7.37 -11.31
C LEU A 97 -1.10 -7.97 -12.16
N ILE A 98 -0.77 -8.53 -13.33
CA ILE A 98 -1.77 -9.16 -14.22
C ILE A 98 -2.39 -10.38 -13.56
N SER A 99 -1.58 -11.23 -12.93
CA SER A 99 -2.01 -12.44 -12.23
C SER A 99 -2.97 -12.10 -11.09
N LEU A 100 -2.58 -11.16 -10.23
CA LEU A 100 -3.37 -10.76 -9.07
C LEU A 100 -4.63 -9.99 -9.48
N SER A 101 -4.56 -9.12 -10.49
CA SER A 101 -5.73 -8.41 -11.04
C SER A 101 -6.79 -9.39 -11.53
N ARG A 102 -6.39 -10.44 -12.25
CA ARG A 102 -7.31 -11.50 -12.68
C ARG A 102 -7.88 -12.29 -11.50
N PHE A 103 -7.04 -12.62 -10.52
CA PHE A 103 -7.47 -13.35 -9.32
C PHE A 103 -8.48 -12.55 -8.49
N LEU A 104 -8.21 -11.26 -8.26
CA LEU A 104 -9.12 -10.36 -7.55
C LEU A 104 -10.42 -10.15 -8.31
N SER A 105 -10.35 -9.99 -9.64
CA SER A 105 -11.55 -9.91 -10.48
C SER A 105 -12.41 -11.18 -10.38
N PHE A 106 -11.77 -12.36 -10.41
CA PHE A 106 -12.45 -13.64 -10.24
C PHE A 106 -13.15 -13.76 -8.88
N ILE A 107 -12.45 -13.39 -7.79
CA ILE A 107 -13.04 -13.40 -6.44
C ILE A 107 -14.16 -12.38 -6.30
N SER A 108 -13.98 -11.17 -6.86
CA SER A 108 -15.00 -10.13 -6.82
C SER A 108 -16.29 -10.56 -7.54
N GLN A 109 -16.19 -11.36 -8.60
CA GLN A 109 -17.34 -11.88 -9.32
C GLN A 109 -17.99 -13.05 -8.58
N LYS A 110 -17.20 -13.97 -8.02
CA LYS A 110 -17.71 -15.19 -7.38
C LYS A 110 -18.17 -15.00 -5.93
N TYR A 111 -17.53 -14.09 -5.19
CA TYR A 111 -17.75 -13.85 -3.76
C TYR A 111 -17.76 -12.35 -3.36
N PRO A 112 -18.59 -11.50 -4.00
CA PRO A 112 -18.59 -10.05 -3.76
C PRO A 112 -18.88 -9.68 -2.30
N ARG A 113 -19.76 -10.43 -1.62
CA ARG A 113 -20.16 -10.16 -0.24
C ARG A 113 -18.98 -10.35 0.74
N HIS A 114 -18.16 -11.38 0.54
CA HIS A 114 -17.00 -11.63 1.41
C HIS A 114 -15.86 -10.63 1.15
N LEU A 115 -15.60 -10.29 -0.11
CA LEU A 115 -14.59 -9.30 -0.48
C LEU A 115 -14.92 -7.91 0.13
N ASN A 116 -16.18 -7.48 0.05
CA ASN A 116 -16.61 -6.21 0.62
C ASN A 116 -16.40 -6.15 2.14
N PHE A 117 -16.76 -7.20 2.89
CA PHE A 117 -16.51 -7.24 4.33
C PHE A 117 -15.01 -7.23 4.66
N MET A 118 -14.17 -7.87 3.85
CA MET A 118 -12.71 -7.83 4.01
C MET A 118 -12.16 -6.42 3.80
N ILE A 119 -12.56 -5.73 2.72
CA ILE A 119 -12.13 -4.35 2.42
C ILE A 119 -12.61 -3.39 3.50
N ILE A 120 -13.88 -3.48 3.91
CA ILE A 120 -14.45 -2.64 4.97
C ILE A 120 -13.71 -2.89 6.29
N GLY A 121 -13.46 -4.15 6.65
CA GLY A 121 -12.68 -4.49 7.83
C GLY A 121 -11.24 -3.97 7.77
N PHE A 122 -10.63 -3.96 6.58
CA PHE A 122 -9.30 -3.42 6.38
C PHE A 122 -9.26 -1.89 6.56
N VAL A 123 -10.18 -1.17 5.92
CA VAL A 123 -10.31 0.30 6.05
C VAL A 123 -10.58 0.69 7.50
N ILE A 124 -11.54 0.04 8.16
CA ILE A 124 -11.84 0.24 9.58
C ILE A 124 -10.61 -0.07 10.44
N GLY A 125 -9.85 -1.13 10.12
CA GLY A 125 -8.63 -1.50 10.84
C GLY A 125 -7.49 -0.49 10.72
N THR A 126 -7.37 0.21 9.58
CA THR A 126 -6.38 1.28 9.40
C THR A 126 -6.81 2.63 9.95
N LEU A 127 -8.12 2.85 10.14
CA LEU A 127 -8.68 4.12 10.60
C LEU A 127 -8.03 4.63 11.91
N PRO A 128 -7.81 3.80 12.95
CA PRO A 128 -7.16 4.22 14.20
C PRO A 128 -5.67 4.55 14.08
N ILE A 129 -5.00 4.15 12.99
CA ILE A 129 -3.58 4.48 12.75
C ILE A 129 -3.47 5.87 12.11
N VAL A 130 -4.42 6.20 11.25
CA VAL A 130 -4.48 7.50 10.55
C VAL A 130 -5.15 8.58 11.42
N TRP A 131 -5.94 8.16 12.41
CA TRP A 131 -6.66 9.02 13.35
C TRP A 131 -6.09 8.88 14.77
N PRO A 132 -5.67 9.93 15.51
CA PRO A 132 -5.70 11.37 15.25
C PRO A 132 -4.31 11.94 14.87
N TRP A 133 -4.30 12.87 13.92
CA TRP A 133 -3.12 13.55 13.34
C TRP A 133 -2.36 14.52 14.28
N ASN A 134 -2.62 14.46 15.60
CA ASN A 134 -2.25 15.52 16.55
C ASN A 134 -1.17 15.18 17.60
N GLN A 135 -0.40 14.08 17.45
CA GLN A 135 0.60 13.72 18.48
C GLN A 135 1.99 14.37 18.31
N VAL A 136 2.20 15.31 17.38
CA VAL A 136 3.55 15.87 17.12
C VAL A 136 3.74 17.31 17.63
N LYS A 137 2.74 18.00 18.18
CA LYS A 137 2.95 19.37 18.70
C LYS A 137 2.08 19.68 19.92
N LYS A 138 2.63 19.49 21.12
CA LYS A 138 2.34 20.29 22.33
C LYS A 138 3.16 19.76 23.50
N PHE A 139 4.26 20.44 23.79
CA PHE A 139 4.87 20.38 25.12
C PHE A 139 5.06 21.80 25.70
N GLU A 140 4.40 22.82 25.14
CA GLU A 140 4.73 24.22 25.46
C GLU A 140 3.52 25.14 25.80
N ASN A 141 2.26 24.70 25.62
CA ASN A 141 1.07 25.58 25.75
C ASN A 141 -0.04 25.06 26.70
N ASP A 142 0.28 24.28 27.74
CA ASP A 142 -0.71 23.45 28.45
C ASP A 142 -1.78 24.18 29.29
N LEU A 143 -1.66 25.48 29.57
CA LEU A 143 -2.61 26.16 30.49
C LEU A 143 -3.81 26.83 29.80
N LEU A 144 -3.72 27.19 28.51
CA LEU A 144 -4.84 27.80 27.75
C LEU A 144 -5.61 26.80 26.85
N MET A 145 -5.19 25.53 26.85
CA MET A 145 -5.70 24.50 25.92
C MET A 145 -6.79 23.62 26.52
N ILE A 146 -6.90 23.53 27.85
CA ILE A 146 -7.85 22.63 28.54
C ILE A 146 -9.31 23.05 28.26
N GLU A 147 -9.59 24.35 28.16
CA GLU A 147 -10.94 24.86 27.87
C GLU A 147 -11.34 24.68 26.40
N ASN A 148 -10.37 24.75 25.48
CA ASN A 148 -10.58 24.57 24.05
C ASN A 148 -10.66 23.08 23.63
N LEU A 149 -10.04 22.16 24.37
CA LEU A 149 -10.09 20.73 24.06
C LEU A 149 -11.53 20.18 24.13
N ASN A 150 -12.29 20.50 25.19
CA ASN A 150 -13.65 20.00 25.36
C ASN A 150 -14.61 20.47 24.25
N LEU A 151 -14.43 21.70 23.75
CA LEU A 151 -15.25 22.25 22.68
C LEU A 151 -14.92 21.66 21.31
N ILE A 152 -13.65 21.43 21.01
CA ILE A 152 -13.20 20.84 19.74
C ILE A 152 -13.55 19.35 19.67
N ASP A 153 -13.41 18.62 20.77
CA ASP A 153 -13.76 17.20 20.85
C ASP A 153 -15.29 17.00 20.77
N LEU A 154 -16.08 17.93 21.33
CA LEU A 154 -17.53 17.93 21.17
C LEU A 154 -17.96 18.26 19.73
N TYR A 155 -17.31 19.22 19.07
CA TYR A 155 -17.64 19.60 17.70
C TYR A 155 -17.29 18.50 16.70
N THR A 156 -16.13 17.85 16.87
CA THR A 156 -15.71 16.73 16.03
C THR A 156 -16.61 15.51 16.19
N SER A 157 -17.02 15.17 17.42
CA SER A 157 -17.99 14.08 17.66
C SER A 157 -19.38 14.37 17.08
N LEU A 158 -19.86 15.61 17.14
CA LEU A 158 -21.10 16.04 16.49
C LEU A 158 -21.05 15.93 14.97
N ILE A 159 -19.94 16.34 14.34
CA ILE A 159 -19.74 16.21 12.88
C ILE A 159 -19.80 14.73 12.47
N ILE A 160 -19.14 13.84 13.21
CA ILE A 160 -19.13 12.40 12.92
C ILE A 160 -20.55 11.83 12.98
N LEU A 161 -21.35 12.22 13.99
CA LEU A 161 -22.74 11.79 14.14
C LEU A 161 -23.62 12.26 12.96
N ILE A 162 -23.44 13.50 12.51
CA ILE A 162 -24.16 14.08 11.36
C ILE A 162 -23.81 13.35 10.07
N VAL A 163 -22.53 13.06 9.85
CA VAL A 163 -22.07 12.32 8.65
C VAL A 163 -22.60 10.89 8.65
N LEU A 164 -22.58 10.20 9.80
CA LEU A 164 -23.18 8.87 9.95
C LEU A 164 -24.69 8.88 9.67
N PHE A 165 -25.39 9.89 10.19
CA PHE A 165 -26.83 10.06 9.95
C PHE A 165 -27.14 10.28 8.46
N LEU A 166 -26.37 11.17 7.79
CA LEU A 166 -26.47 11.41 6.35
C LEU A 166 -26.16 10.16 5.52
N MET A 167 -25.16 9.38 5.92
CA MET A 167 -24.78 8.14 5.24
C MET A 167 -25.88 7.06 5.34
N ILE A 168 -26.48 6.89 6.52
CA ILE A 168 -27.62 5.97 6.71
C ILE A 168 -28.83 6.47 5.93
N PHE A 169 -29.05 7.78 5.90
CA PHE A 169 -30.13 8.38 5.12
C PHE A 169 -29.93 8.14 3.62
N THR A 170 -28.74 8.39 3.08
CA THR A 170 -28.47 8.11 1.66
C THR A 170 -28.62 6.63 1.34
N GLU A 171 -28.23 5.72 2.23
CA GLU A 171 -28.46 4.28 2.05
C GLU A 171 -29.95 3.92 2.04
N LYS A 172 -30.74 4.52 2.93
CA LYS A 172 -32.19 4.26 3.05
C LYS A 172 -33.00 4.84 1.88
N TYR A 173 -32.56 5.99 1.35
CA TYR A 173 -33.23 6.71 0.26
C TYR A 173 -32.59 6.49 -1.11
N ALA A 174 -31.45 5.80 -1.20
CA ALA A 174 -30.89 5.37 -2.46
C ALA A 174 -31.93 4.47 -3.16
N PRO A 175 -32.52 4.90 -4.29
CA PRO A 175 -33.44 4.06 -5.02
C PRO A 175 -32.66 2.83 -5.44
N LYS A 176 -33.08 1.64 -4.98
CA LYS A 176 -32.54 0.37 -5.47
C LYS A 176 -32.81 0.32 -6.98
N LYS A 177 -31.84 0.77 -7.77
CA LYS A 177 -31.93 0.76 -9.23
C LYS A 177 -31.99 -0.71 -9.61
N LYS A 178 -33.20 -1.20 -9.97
CA LYS A 178 -33.37 -2.50 -10.62
C LYS A 178 -32.55 -2.44 -11.89
N ILE A 179 -31.37 -3.07 -11.88
CA ILE A 179 -30.59 -3.34 -13.08
C ILE A 179 -31.45 -4.30 -13.89
N ARG A 180 -32.21 -3.75 -14.83
CA ARG A 180 -32.95 -4.50 -15.83
C ARG A 180 -31.89 -5.02 -16.80
N THR A 181 -31.36 -6.21 -16.53
CA THR A 181 -30.61 -6.99 -17.52
C THR A 181 -31.56 -7.23 -18.68
N ASN A 182 -31.34 -6.54 -19.80
CA ASN A 182 -32.02 -6.86 -21.04
C ASN A 182 -30.99 -6.78 -22.17
N ARG A 183 -30.71 -7.96 -22.71
CA ARG A 183 -29.73 -8.33 -23.75
C ARG A 183 -28.27 -8.37 -23.33
#